data_AF-A0A183KZK2-F1
#
_entry.id   AF-A0A183KZK2-F1
#
_cell.length_a   1.000
_cell.length_b   1.000
_cell.length_c   1.000
_cell.angle_alpha   90.00
_cell.angle_beta   90.00
_cell.angle_gamma   90.00
#
_symmetry.space_group_name_H-M   'P 1'
#
loop_
_entity.id
_entity.type
_entity.pdbx_description
1 polymer ?
#
loop_
_entity_poly.entity_id
_entity_poly.type
_entity_poly.pdbx_seq_one_letter_code
_entity_poly.pdbx_strand_id
1 'polypeptide(L)'
;LSHFSNIKSIKVHPTSFRGLTGPFQFDGHGWRSNAHLIILELSRNGFQEIHQSAYLFAVILLENKHSISENAGGRRMLLHESEDLQFTYTINLVPDSTYGNMKIVDGVETWDGMVQELRTRRADLAVGSFTITYDRERVIDFTTPFMYLGISIIYKRPEDKESHLFSFLTPLSPPVWGYILAALIMVSLVLFVVARFSPYEWKVKHPCIVDSDVVENNF
;
A
#
# COMPACT_ATOMS: atom_id res chain seq x y z
N LEU A 1 -58.22 -61.25 -29.59
CA LEU A 1 -57.57 -60.02 -29.08
C LEU A 1 -58.58 -59.23 -28.23
N SER A 2 -59.03 -59.76 -27.09
CA SER A 2 -60.19 -59.20 -26.37
C SER A 2 -60.11 -59.42 -24.86
N HIS A 3 -58.98 -59.11 -24.22
CA HIS A 3 -58.84 -59.37 -22.78
C HIS A 3 -58.14 -58.30 -21.93
N PHE A 4 -58.16 -57.03 -22.34
CA PHE A 4 -57.62 -55.94 -21.51
C PHE A 4 -58.39 -54.61 -21.64
N SER A 5 -59.72 -54.62 -21.52
CA SER A 5 -60.53 -53.38 -21.62
C SER A 5 -61.09 -52.83 -20.31
N ASN A 6 -60.65 -53.29 -19.14
CA ASN A 6 -61.21 -52.84 -17.85
C ASN A 6 -60.15 -52.51 -16.78
N ILE A 7 -59.19 -51.66 -17.11
CA ILE A 7 -58.39 -50.98 -16.07
C ILE A 7 -59.13 -49.67 -15.74
N LYS A 8 -59.95 -49.71 -14.67
CA LYS A 8 -60.50 -48.48 -14.09
C LYS A 8 -59.34 -47.67 -13.51
N SER A 9 -59.09 -46.48 -14.06
CA SER A 9 -58.20 -45.50 -13.42
C SER A 9 -58.77 -45.14 -12.05
N ILE A 10 -58.14 -45.60 -10.97
CA ILE A 10 -58.49 -45.18 -9.62
C ILE A 10 -58.05 -43.72 -9.51
N LYS A 11 -59.01 -42.79 -9.52
CA LYS A 11 -58.75 -41.39 -9.18
C LYS A 11 -58.53 -41.33 -7.66
N VAL A 12 -57.27 -41.40 -7.25
CA VAL A 12 -56.86 -41.17 -5.86
C VAL A 12 -57.06 -39.68 -5.56
N HIS A 13 -58.05 -39.35 -4.75
CA HIS A 13 -58.24 -37.99 -4.24
C HIS A 13 -57.06 -37.56 -3.34
N PRO A 14 -56.76 -36.25 -3.23
CA PRO A 14 -55.55 -35.76 -2.58
C PRO A 14 -55.69 -35.79 -1.05
N THR A 15 -55.75 -36.99 -0.47
CA THR A 15 -55.46 -37.19 0.95
C THR A 15 -53.96 -37.38 1.07
N SER A 16 -53.30 -36.60 1.93
CA SER A 16 -51.84 -36.63 2.12
C SER A 16 -51.38 -38.02 2.58
N PHE A 17 -50.92 -38.85 1.65
CA PHE A 17 -50.28 -40.12 1.98
C PHE A 17 -48.82 -39.86 2.37
N ARG A 18 -48.38 -40.48 3.46
CA ARG A 18 -47.02 -40.35 3.99
C ARG A 18 -46.33 -41.71 3.85
N GLY A 19 -45.21 -41.75 3.15
CA GLY A 19 -44.38 -42.95 2.98
C GLY A 19 -43.00 -42.79 3.64
N LEU A 20 -42.09 -43.74 3.38
CA LEU A 20 -40.71 -43.70 3.86
C LEU A 20 -39.89 -42.51 3.35
N THR A 21 -40.32 -41.92 2.23
CA THR A 21 -39.72 -40.73 1.60
C THR A 21 -40.48 -39.45 1.96
N GLY A 22 -41.25 -39.47 3.05
CA GLY A 22 -42.06 -38.34 3.50
C GLY A 22 -43.43 -38.25 2.81
N PRO A 23 -44.08 -37.07 2.84
CA PRO A 23 -45.32 -36.85 2.10
C PRO A 23 -45.06 -36.97 0.60
N PHE A 24 -46.01 -37.54 -0.14
CA PHE A 24 -45.96 -37.56 -1.59
C PHE A 24 -47.30 -37.13 -2.19
N GLN A 25 -47.23 -36.32 -3.23
CA GLN A 25 -48.36 -35.87 -4.03
C GLN A 25 -48.08 -36.20 -5.49
N PHE A 26 -49.12 -36.29 -6.30
CA PHE A 26 -48.97 -36.47 -7.75
C PHE A 26 -49.63 -35.29 -8.47
N ASP A 27 -48.99 -34.81 -9.53
CA ASP A 27 -49.57 -33.81 -10.41
C ASP A 27 -50.66 -34.41 -11.33
N GLY A 28 -51.31 -33.57 -12.13
CA GLY A 28 -52.35 -34.00 -13.08
C GLY A 28 -51.87 -34.95 -14.18
N HIS A 29 -50.56 -35.13 -14.33
CA HIS A 29 -49.93 -36.04 -15.29
C HIS A 29 -49.44 -37.35 -14.63
N GLY A 30 -49.59 -37.48 -13.30
CA GLY A 30 -49.17 -38.65 -12.54
C GLY A 30 -47.70 -38.63 -12.10
N TRP A 31 -46.99 -37.50 -12.22
CA TRP A 31 -45.63 -37.35 -11.68
C TRP A 31 -45.65 -36.97 -10.22
N ARG A 32 -44.69 -37.48 -9.44
CA ARG A 32 -44.60 -37.13 -8.02
C ARG A 32 -44.17 -35.68 -7.85
N SER A 33 -45.06 -34.87 -7.28
CA SER A 33 -44.79 -33.49 -6.87
C SER A 33 -44.56 -33.43 -5.35
N ASN A 34 -43.89 -32.38 -4.87
CA ASN A 34 -43.64 -32.13 -3.44
C ASN A 34 -42.73 -33.18 -2.76
N ALA A 35 -41.54 -33.42 -3.31
CA ALA A 35 -40.51 -34.25 -2.70
C ALA A 35 -39.51 -33.39 -1.91
N HIS A 36 -39.20 -33.80 -0.68
CA HIS A 36 -38.15 -33.18 0.14
C HIS A 36 -36.85 -33.95 -0.06
N LEU A 37 -35.83 -33.28 -0.64
CA LEU A 37 -34.52 -33.87 -0.83
C LEU A 37 -33.64 -33.55 0.38
N ILE A 38 -33.11 -34.59 1.02
CA ILE A 38 -32.14 -34.45 2.09
C ILE A 38 -30.75 -34.63 1.47
N ILE A 39 -29.89 -33.62 1.62
CA ILE A 39 -28.49 -33.72 1.22
C ILE A 39 -27.70 -34.20 2.43
N LEU A 40 -26.99 -35.31 2.27
CA LEU A 40 -26.13 -35.88 3.31
C LEU A 40 -24.67 -35.57 2.99
N GLU A 41 -23.94 -35.10 3.98
CA GLU A 41 -22.48 -34.98 3.93
C GLU A 41 -21.84 -36.13 4.71
N LEU A 42 -20.73 -36.65 4.17
CA LEU A 42 -19.95 -37.68 4.84
C LEU A 42 -18.97 -37.01 5.82
N SER A 43 -19.23 -37.17 7.13
CA SER A 43 -18.36 -36.69 8.21
C SER A 43 -17.58 -37.84 8.86
N ARG A 44 -16.59 -37.51 9.71
CA ARG A 44 -15.78 -38.49 10.48
C ARG A 44 -16.64 -39.41 11.36
N ASN A 45 -17.83 -38.96 11.75
CA ASN A 45 -18.77 -39.69 12.59
C ASN A 45 -19.89 -40.38 11.77
N GLY A 46 -19.79 -40.41 10.44
CA GLY A 46 -20.78 -40.98 9.53
C GLY A 46 -21.51 -39.94 8.68
N PHE A 47 -22.56 -40.38 7.96
CA PHE A 47 -23.40 -39.49 7.16
C PHE A 47 -24.26 -38.59 8.06
N GLN A 48 -24.21 -37.29 7.82
CA GLN A 48 -25.04 -36.31 8.52
C GLN A 48 -25.83 -35.47 7.52
N GLU A 49 -27.08 -35.14 7.88
CA GLU A 49 -27.91 -34.21 7.13
C GLU A 49 -27.35 -32.79 7.26
N ILE A 50 -27.23 -32.11 6.12
CA ILE A 50 -26.77 -30.72 6.07
C ILE A 50 -27.90 -29.84 6.61
N HIS A 51 -27.99 -29.70 7.93
CA HIS A 51 -28.52 -28.49 8.53
C HIS A 51 -27.51 -27.35 8.32
N GLN A 52 -27.94 -26.09 8.29
CA GLN A 52 -27.05 -24.92 8.26
C GLN A 52 -26.02 -25.04 9.40
N SER A 53 -24.89 -25.65 9.09
CA SER A 53 -23.82 -25.87 10.04
C SER A 53 -23.12 -24.54 10.22
N ALA A 54 -22.83 -24.16 11.46
CA ALA A 54 -22.02 -22.99 11.73
C ALA A 54 -20.64 -23.21 11.08
N TYR A 55 -20.40 -22.54 9.94
CA TYR A 55 -19.12 -22.61 9.25
C TYR A 55 -18.04 -22.01 10.15
N LEU A 56 -17.02 -22.80 10.46
CA LEU A 56 -15.82 -22.34 11.14
C LEU A 56 -14.81 -21.93 10.07
N PHE A 57 -14.64 -20.63 9.86
CA PHE A 57 -13.70 -20.10 8.88
C PHE A 57 -12.27 -20.06 9.45
N ALA A 58 -11.32 -20.64 8.74
CA ALA A 58 -9.90 -20.41 8.97
C ALA A 58 -9.49 -19.09 8.32
N VAL A 59 -9.19 -18.09 9.13
CA VAL A 59 -8.77 -16.76 8.65
C VAL A 59 -7.26 -16.64 8.78
N ILE A 60 -6.60 -16.15 7.74
CA ILE A 60 -5.15 -15.94 7.73
C ILE A 60 -4.80 -14.45 7.73
N LEU A 61 -3.82 -14.08 8.56
CA LEU A 61 -3.29 -12.72 8.66
C LEU A 61 -1.79 -12.69 8.38
N LEU A 62 -1.34 -11.56 7.85
CA LEU A 62 0.06 -11.17 7.76
C LEU A 62 0.32 -10.08 8.80
N GLU A 63 0.37 -10.47 10.07
CA GLU A 63 0.77 -9.60 11.17
C GLU A 63 2.04 -10.11 11.85
N ASN A 64 2.77 -9.24 12.53
CA ASN A 64 3.91 -9.68 13.31
C ASN A 64 3.38 -10.45 14.54
N LYS A 65 4.00 -11.56 14.95
CA LYS A 65 3.62 -12.29 16.17
C LYS A 65 3.56 -11.39 17.41
N HIS A 66 4.34 -10.30 17.42
CA HIS A 66 4.34 -9.31 18.50
C HIS A 66 3.22 -8.26 18.41
N SER A 67 2.51 -8.17 17.28
CA SER A 67 1.43 -7.22 17.01
C SER A 67 0.04 -7.85 16.98
N ILE A 68 -0.12 -9.13 17.36
CA ILE A 68 -1.44 -9.75 17.68
C ILE A 68 -1.96 -9.19 19.01
N SER A 69 -1.87 -7.88 19.17
CA SER A 69 -2.56 -7.11 20.18
C SER A 69 -4.03 -7.10 19.79
N GLU A 70 -4.93 -7.04 20.79
CA GLU A 70 -6.37 -6.91 20.57
C GLU A 70 -6.75 -5.71 19.67
N ASN A 71 -5.82 -4.77 19.47
CA ASN A 71 -5.99 -3.57 18.66
C ASN A 71 -5.52 -3.67 17.20
N ALA A 72 -5.12 -4.85 16.73
CA ALA A 72 -4.84 -5.13 15.32
C ALA A 72 -6.02 -4.71 14.42
N GLY A 73 -5.78 -3.83 13.44
CA GLY A 73 -6.83 -3.28 12.57
C GLY A 73 -7.60 -4.37 11.80
N GLY A 74 -6.90 -5.40 11.32
CA GLY A 74 -7.53 -6.54 10.65
C GLY A 74 -8.42 -7.38 11.57
N ARG A 75 -8.02 -7.57 12.84
CA ARG A 75 -8.81 -8.32 13.82
C ARG A 75 -10.11 -7.61 14.18
N ARG A 76 -10.09 -6.28 14.29
CA ARG A 76 -11.30 -5.48 14.57
C ARG A 76 -12.32 -5.55 13.44
N MET A 77 -11.85 -5.53 12.19
CA MET A 77 -12.71 -5.71 11.03
C MET A 77 -13.39 -7.09 11.04
N LEU A 78 -12.62 -8.16 11.32
CA LEU A 78 -13.16 -9.51 11.44
C LEU A 78 -14.20 -9.68 12.55
N LEU A 79 -13.98 -9.05 13.71
CA LEU A 79 -14.94 -9.09 14.81
C LEU A 79 -16.30 -8.51 14.39
N HIS A 80 -16.30 -7.34 13.75
CA HIS A 80 -17.52 -6.68 13.28
C HIS A 80 -18.25 -7.54 12.22
N GLU A 81 -17.53 -8.01 11.21
CA GLU A 81 -18.10 -8.87 10.16
C GLU A 81 -18.66 -10.19 10.72
N SER A 82 -17.98 -10.78 11.71
CA SER A 82 -18.43 -12.02 12.34
C SER A 82 -19.70 -11.85 13.17
N GLU A 83 -19.90 -10.68 13.77
CA GLU A 83 -21.11 -10.36 14.54
C GLU A 83 -22.31 -10.18 13.60
N ASP A 84 -22.12 -9.49 12.47
CA ASP A 84 -23.15 -9.25 11.47
C ASP A 84 -23.57 -10.54 10.73
N LEU A 85 -22.58 -11.36 10.37
CA LEU A 85 -22.77 -12.58 9.56
C LEU A 85 -22.91 -13.86 10.41
N GLN A 86 -22.77 -13.76 11.73
CA GLN A 86 -22.90 -14.86 12.69
C GLN A 86 -22.04 -16.10 12.38
N PHE A 87 -20.79 -15.89 11.94
CA PHE A 87 -19.84 -16.98 11.72
C PHE A 87 -18.80 -17.08 12.82
N THR A 88 -18.25 -18.29 13.01
CA THR A 88 -17.12 -18.50 13.92
C THR A 88 -15.84 -18.55 13.10
N TYR A 89 -14.74 -18.06 13.65
CA TYR A 89 -13.46 -18.05 12.95
C TYR A 89 -12.28 -18.37 13.86
N THR A 90 -11.19 -18.85 13.25
CA THR A 90 -9.88 -18.98 13.90
C THR A 90 -8.85 -18.16 13.13
N ILE A 91 -7.98 -17.46 13.85
CA ILE A 91 -6.93 -16.65 13.22
C ILE A 91 -5.63 -17.44 13.22
N ASN A 92 -5.08 -17.67 12.04
CA ASN A 92 -3.77 -18.26 11.82
C ASN A 92 -2.84 -17.22 11.20
N LEU A 93 -1.56 -17.30 11.55
CA LEU A 93 -0.55 -16.47 10.92
C LEU A 93 0.02 -17.15 9.69
N VAL A 94 0.24 -16.39 8.62
CA VAL A 94 0.90 -16.92 7.42
C VAL A 94 2.32 -17.41 7.75
N PRO A 95 2.70 -18.66 7.42
CA PRO A 95 3.96 -19.24 7.88
C PRO A 95 5.21 -18.51 7.38
N ASP A 96 5.17 -18.01 6.15
CA ASP A 96 6.30 -17.38 5.46
C ASP A 96 6.32 -15.85 5.60
N SER A 97 5.33 -15.26 6.27
CA SER A 97 5.17 -13.80 6.43
C SER A 97 5.11 -13.03 5.09
N THR A 98 4.68 -13.67 4.01
CA THR A 98 4.57 -13.05 2.68
C THR A 98 3.12 -12.92 2.21
N TYR A 99 2.85 -11.87 1.42
CA TYR A 99 1.51 -11.61 0.90
C TYR A 99 1.10 -12.63 -0.18
N GLY A 100 2.07 -13.10 -0.96
CA GLY A 100 1.87 -13.98 -2.09
C GLY A 100 2.35 -13.35 -3.39
N ASN A 101 3.46 -13.88 -3.87
CA ASN A 101 4.14 -13.54 -5.10
C ASN A 101 4.09 -14.74 -6.04
N MET A 102 3.84 -14.44 -7.31
CA MET A 102 3.89 -15.45 -8.37
C MET A 102 5.34 -15.79 -8.69
N LYS A 103 5.66 -17.08 -8.73
CA LYS A 103 6.95 -17.63 -9.16
C LYS A 103 6.71 -18.71 -10.20
N ILE A 104 7.54 -18.74 -11.24
CA ILE A 104 7.52 -19.82 -12.23
C ILE A 104 8.64 -20.79 -11.86
N VAL A 105 8.28 -22.00 -11.44
CA VAL A 105 9.22 -23.08 -11.10
C VAL A 105 8.97 -24.22 -12.07
N ASP A 106 9.99 -24.63 -12.82
CA ASP A 106 9.90 -25.71 -13.82
C ASP A 106 8.76 -25.52 -14.84
N GLY A 107 8.49 -24.27 -15.22
CA GLY A 107 7.40 -23.91 -16.14
C GLY A 107 6.01 -23.91 -15.51
N VAL A 108 5.89 -24.22 -14.21
CA VAL A 108 4.63 -24.23 -13.47
C VAL A 108 4.50 -22.97 -12.62
N GLU A 109 3.31 -22.37 -12.67
CA GLU A 109 2.98 -21.22 -11.85
C GLU A 109 2.74 -21.64 -10.38
N THR A 110 3.61 -21.15 -9.51
CA THR A 110 3.59 -21.36 -8.07
C THR A 110 3.38 -20.04 -7.35
N TRP A 111 2.71 -20.12 -6.21
CA TRP A 111 2.43 -18.97 -5.35
C TRP A 111 2.99 -19.26 -3.96
N ASP A 112 3.38 -18.21 -3.26
CA ASP A 112 3.71 -18.25 -1.83
C ASP A 112 2.68 -17.46 -1.01
N GLY A 113 2.92 -17.35 0.30
CA GLY A 113 2.20 -16.43 1.16
C GLY A 113 0.73 -16.72 1.35
N MET A 114 -0.01 -15.66 1.68
CA MET A 114 -1.46 -15.73 1.89
C MET A 114 -2.19 -16.21 0.64
N VAL A 115 -1.72 -15.86 -0.57
CA VAL A 115 -2.32 -16.36 -1.82
C VAL A 115 -2.25 -17.88 -1.91
N GLN A 116 -1.11 -18.47 -1.56
CA GLN A 116 -0.95 -19.93 -1.59
C GLN A 116 -1.82 -20.64 -0.55
N GLU A 117 -1.97 -20.06 0.63
CA GLU A 117 -2.82 -20.63 1.69
C GLU A 117 -4.31 -20.61 1.30
N LEU A 118 -4.78 -19.55 0.63
CA LEU A 118 -6.12 -19.49 0.04
C LEU A 118 -6.29 -20.48 -1.13
N ARG A 119 -5.32 -20.49 -2.06
CA ARG A 119 -5.36 -21.37 -3.24
C ARG A 119 -5.37 -22.86 -2.86
N THR A 120 -4.66 -23.21 -1.79
CA THR A 120 -4.61 -24.60 -1.27
C THR A 120 -5.71 -24.91 -0.26
N ARG A 121 -6.65 -23.97 -0.01
CA ARG A 121 -7.75 -24.09 0.97
C ARG A 121 -7.27 -24.46 2.38
N ARG A 122 -6.08 -23.98 2.76
CA ARG A 122 -5.61 -24.04 4.15
C ARG A 122 -6.11 -22.87 4.98
N ALA A 123 -6.51 -21.80 4.31
CA ALA A 123 -7.30 -20.70 4.85
C ALA A 123 -8.53 -20.47 3.96
N ASP A 124 -9.64 -20.08 4.57
CA ASP A 124 -10.89 -19.73 3.90
C ASP A 124 -10.98 -18.23 3.59
N LEU A 125 -10.34 -17.40 4.42
CA LEU A 125 -10.32 -15.94 4.26
C LEU A 125 -8.93 -15.39 4.57
N ALA A 126 -8.49 -14.39 3.82
CA ALA A 126 -7.30 -13.61 4.14
C ALA A 126 -7.71 -12.16 4.43
N VAL A 127 -7.30 -11.65 5.60
CA VAL A 127 -7.56 -10.26 5.99
C VAL A 127 -6.24 -9.54 6.22
N GLY A 128 -6.13 -8.32 5.71
CA GLY A 128 -4.92 -7.52 5.88
C GLY A 128 -4.80 -6.43 4.83
N SER A 129 -3.69 -5.68 4.91
CA SER A 129 -3.30 -4.69 3.91
C SER A 129 -2.80 -5.38 2.64
N PHE A 130 -3.74 -5.87 1.83
CA PHE A 130 -3.44 -6.70 0.68
C PHE A 130 -3.82 -5.98 -0.62
N THR A 131 -2.82 -5.69 -1.46
CA THR A 131 -3.03 -5.01 -2.74
C THR A 131 -3.68 -5.96 -3.75
N ILE A 132 -4.81 -5.53 -4.31
CA ILE A 132 -5.49 -6.18 -5.43
C ILE A 132 -4.66 -5.96 -6.70
N THR A 133 -4.22 -7.05 -7.33
CA THR A 133 -3.48 -7.03 -8.60
C THR A 133 -4.08 -8.06 -9.56
N TYR A 134 -3.91 -7.84 -10.86
CA TYR A 134 -4.45 -8.73 -11.89
C TYR A 134 -4.02 -10.20 -11.71
N ASP A 135 -2.74 -10.45 -11.45
CA ASP A 135 -2.26 -11.83 -11.29
C ASP A 135 -2.85 -12.52 -10.05
N ARG A 136 -3.12 -11.78 -8.98
CA ARG A 136 -3.75 -12.33 -7.77
C ARG A 136 -5.23 -12.60 -8.01
N GLU A 137 -5.94 -11.67 -8.64
CA GLU A 137 -7.36 -11.81 -8.99
C GLU A 137 -7.62 -13.01 -9.92
N ARG A 138 -6.62 -13.40 -10.73
CA ARG A 138 -6.72 -14.61 -11.56
C ARG A 138 -6.80 -15.92 -10.76
N VAL A 139 -6.27 -15.95 -9.53
CA VAL A 139 -6.13 -17.18 -8.73
C VAL A 139 -6.94 -17.18 -7.43
N ILE A 140 -7.39 -16.02 -6.98
CA ILE A 140 -8.23 -15.83 -5.79
C ILE A 140 -9.24 -14.70 -6.04
N ASP A 141 -10.39 -14.79 -5.40
CA ASP A 141 -11.41 -13.74 -5.46
C ASP A 141 -11.19 -12.68 -4.39
N PHE A 142 -11.54 -11.43 -4.71
CA PHE A 142 -11.45 -10.28 -3.81
C PHE A 142 -12.83 -9.67 -3.56
N THR A 143 -13.01 -9.09 -2.38
CA THR A 143 -14.14 -8.21 -2.07
C THR A 143 -13.90 -6.80 -2.62
N THR A 144 -14.92 -5.95 -2.53
CA THR A 144 -14.75 -4.52 -2.83
C THR A 144 -13.71 -3.90 -1.88
N PRO A 145 -12.74 -3.12 -2.40
CA PRO A 145 -11.68 -2.56 -1.58
C PRO A 145 -12.26 -1.62 -0.51
N PHE A 146 -11.85 -1.79 0.75
CA PHE A 146 -12.26 -0.94 1.87
C PHE A 146 -11.46 0.36 1.96
N MET A 147 -10.32 0.46 1.27
CA MET A 147 -9.44 1.62 1.24
C MET A 147 -8.82 1.78 -0.14
N TYR A 148 -8.81 3.02 -0.65
CA TYR A 148 -8.08 3.39 -1.86
C TYR A 148 -6.78 4.08 -1.46
N LEU A 149 -5.64 3.47 -1.81
CA LEU A 149 -4.33 4.08 -1.66
C LEU A 149 -3.66 4.25 -3.03
N GLY A 150 -2.96 5.37 -3.21
CA GLY A 150 -2.12 5.62 -4.38
C GLY A 150 -0.64 5.52 -4.04
N ILE A 151 0.21 5.51 -5.08
CA ILE A 151 1.65 5.59 -4.91
C ILE A 151 2.01 7.01 -4.43
N SER A 152 2.68 7.11 -3.29
CA SER A 152 3.20 8.38 -2.75
C SER A 152 4.71 8.29 -2.56
N ILE A 153 5.43 9.36 -2.91
CA ILE A 153 6.87 9.44 -2.67
C ILE A 153 7.10 10.07 -1.30
N ILE A 154 7.81 9.33 -0.44
CA ILE A 154 8.30 9.85 0.84
C ILE A 154 9.79 10.13 0.65
N TYR A 155 10.20 11.37 0.92
CA TYR A 155 11.61 11.77 0.91
C TYR A 155 11.96 12.47 2.22
N LYS A 156 13.21 12.34 2.65
CA LYS A 156 13.70 13.03 3.84
C LYS A 156 13.60 14.55 3.57
N ARG A 157 12.96 15.28 4.48
CA ARG A 157 12.97 16.75 4.43
C ARG A 157 14.43 17.22 4.34
N PRO A 158 14.81 18.04 3.34
CA PRO A 158 16.16 18.60 3.32
C PRO A 158 16.39 19.36 4.63
N GLU A 159 17.55 19.15 5.24
CA GLU A 159 17.93 19.96 6.39
C GLU A 159 18.13 21.40 5.90
N ASP A 160 17.41 22.34 6.51
CA ASP A 160 17.60 23.75 6.24
C ASP A 160 19.04 24.10 6.62
N LYS A 161 19.80 24.63 5.65
CA LYS A 161 21.16 25.08 5.94
C LYS A 161 21.05 26.28 6.89
N GLU A 162 21.55 26.11 8.11
CA GLU A 162 21.71 27.18 9.10
C GLU A 162 22.31 28.43 8.42
N SER A 163 21.71 29.59 8.66
CA SER A 163 22.18 30.85 8.07
C SER A 163 23.57 31.17 8.63
N HIS A 164 24.61 30.92 7.83
CA HIS A 164 25.98 31.27 8.20
C HIS A 164 26.16 32.79 8.28
N LEU A 165 26.98 33.27 9.23
CA LEU A 165 27.29 34.69 9.42
C LEU A 165 27.84 35.39 8.15
N PHE A 166 28.44 34.62 7.24
CA PHE A 166 28.99 35.09 5.97
C PHE A 166 28.07 34.84 4.76
N SER A 167 26.78 34.51 4.98
CA SER A 167 25.82 34.30 3.90
C SER A 167 25.71 35.53 2.98
N PHE A 168 25.95 36.74 3.50
CA PHE A 168 25.99 37.97 2.69
C PHE A 168 27.16 38.04 1.68
N LEU A 169 28.22 37.23 1.85
CA LEU A 169 29.35 37.13 0.90
C LEU A 169 29.10 36.10 -0.22
N THR A 170 28.08 35.24 -0.05
CA THR A 170 27.72 34.20 -1.02
C THR A 170 27.24 34.67 -2.41
N PRO A 171 26.65 35.87 -2.61
CA PRO A 171 26.23 36.27 -3.95
C PRO A 171 27.42 36.56 -4.89
N LEU A 172 28.65 36.66 -4.35
CA LEU A 172 29.85 36.92 -5.13
C LEU A 172 30.87 35.78 -4.99
N SER A 173 31.32 35.24 -6.12
CA SER A 173 32.28 34.12 -6.16
C SER A 173 33.62 34.47 -5.50
N PRO A 174 34.29 33.53 -4.80
CA PRO A 174 35.56 33.78 -4.12
C PRO A 174 36.67 34.43 -4.98
N PRO A 175 36.83 34.11 -6.28
CA PRO A 175 37.83 34.77 -7.13
C PRO A 175 37.57 36.27 -7.33
N VAL A 176 36.30 36.68 -7.36
CA VAL A 176 35.94 38.08 -7.61
C VAL A 176 36.29 38.98 -6.43
N TRP A 177 36.19 38.45 -5.20
CA TRP A 177 36.74 39.12 -4.02
C TRP A 177 38.26 39.38 -4.16
N GLY A 178 39.00 38.43 -4.73
CA GLY A 178 40.41 38.61 -5.07
C GLY A 178 40.63 39.71 -6.10
N TYR A 179 39.81 39.79 -7.14
CA TYR A 179 39.88 40.87 -8.13
C TYR A 179 39.58 42.25 -7.54
N ILE A 180 38.61 42.35 -6.62
CA ILE A 180 38.31 43.61 -5.92
C ILE A 180 39.54 44.05 -5.11
N LEU A 181 40.15 43.15 -4.34
CA LEU A 181 41.35 43.47 -3.56
C LEU A 181 42.53 43.89 -4.47
N ALA A 182 42.75 43.16 -5.56
CA ALA A 182 43.80 43.48 -6.53
C ALA A 182 43.57 44.84 -7.21
N ALA A 183 42.32 45.15 -7.58
CA ALA A 183 41.96 46.45 -8.16
C ALA A 183 42.18 47.59 -7.16
N LEU A 184 41.84 47.41 -5.88
CA LEU A 184 42.10 48.41 -4.83
C LEU A 184 43.60 48.70 -4.68
N ILE A 185 44.45 47.67 -4.66
CA ILE A 185 45.90 47.83 -4.59
C ILE A 185 46.44 48.51 -5.85
N MET A 186 45.96 48.09 -7.03
CA MET A 186 46.38 48.65 -8.31
C MET A 186 46.05 50.14 -8.42
N VAL A 187 44.81 50.53 -8.07
CA VAL A 187 44.39 51.94 -8.07
C VAL A 187 45.22 52.75 -7.08
N SER A 188 45.46 52.23 -5.88
CA SER A 188 46.32 52.88 -4.88
C SER A 188 47.74 53.11 -5.42
N LEU A 189 48.34 52.10 -6.07
CA LEU A 189 49.66 52.20 -6.67
C LEU A 189 49.69 53.23 -7.80
N VAL A 190 48.70 53.22 -8.69
CA VAL A 190 48.59 54.18 -9.78
C VAL A 190 48.47 55.60 -9.22
N LEU A 191 47.63 55.82 -8.21
CA LEU A 191 47.51 57.13 -7.55
C LEU A 191 48.82 57.55 -6.88
N PHE A 192 49.54 56.64 -6.22
CA PHE A 192 50.85 56.93 -5.63
C PHE A 192 51.89 57.36 -6.67
N VAL A 193 51.95 56.65 -7.80
CA VAL A 193 52.82 57.00 -8.93
C VAL A 193 52.44 58.36 -9.50
N VAL A 194 51.15 58.61 -9.76
CA VAL A 194 50.66 59.90 -10.26
C VAL A 194 51.01 61.03 -9.29
N ALA A 195 50.75 60.87 -7.99
CA ALA A 195 51.10 61.86 -6.97
C ALA A 195 52.61 62.15 -6.96
N ARG A 196 53.46 61.14 -7.11
CA ARG A 196 54.92 61.32 -7.14
C ARG A 196 55.42 62.02 -8.41
N PHE A 197 54.82 61.75 -9.56
CA PHE A 197 55.26 62.27 -10.86
C PHE A 197 54.55 63.53 -11.31
N SER A 198 53.40 63.88 -10.73
CA SER A 198 52.69 65.11 -11.09
C SER A 198 53.52 66.33 -10.67
N PRO A 199 54.09 67.09 -11.62
CA PRO A 199 55.01 68.19 -11.30
C PRO A 199 54.29 69.39 -10.69
N TYR A 200 52.96 69.47 -10.85
CA TYR A 200 52.12 70.57 -10.35
C TYR A 200 51.84 70.52 -8.84
N GLU A 201 52.14 69.40 -8.18
CA GLU A 201 51.84 69.16 -6.76
C GLU A 201 53.05 69.34 -5.84
N TRP A 202 54.24 69.47 -6.44
CA TRP A 202 55.46 69.86 -5.75
C TRP A 202 55.48 71.38 -5.62
N LYS A 203 55.14 71.87 -4.43
CA LYS A 203 55.09 73.31 -4.15
C LYS A 203 56.18 73.71 -3.17
N VAL A 204 56.74 74.89 -3.40
CA VAL A 204 57.66 75.53 -2.45
C VAL A 204 56.82 76.04 -1.28
N LYS A 205 57.02 75.44 -0.10
CA LYS A 205 56.26 75.75 1.12
C LYS A 205 56.40 77.22 1.55
N HIS A 206 57.54 77.84 1.26
CA HIS A 206 57.88 79.20 1.64
C HIS A 206 58.39 80.01 0.43
N PRO A 207 57.48 80.57 -0.39
CA PRO A 207 57.86 81.31 -1.61
C PRO A 207 58.63 82.62 -1.35
N CYS A 208 58.80 83.01 -0.08
CA CYS A 208 59.48 84.24 0.33
C CYS A 208 61.00 84.08 0.52
N ILE A 209 61.55 82.87 0.42
CA ILE A 209 62.99 82.60 0.53
C ILE A 209 63.54 82.41 -0.88
N VAL A 210 64.45 83.30 -1.31
CA VAL A 210 64.86 83.45 -2.72
C VAL A 210 65.71 82.28 -3.26
N ASP A 211 66.11 81.31 -2.42
CA ASP A 211 66.91 80.13 -2.82
C ASP A 211 66.49 78.83 -2.10
N SER A 212 65.18 78.57 -1.92
CA SER A 212 64.73 77.32 -1.31
C SER A 212 64.55 76.20 -2.34
N ASP A 213 65.51 75.28 -2.44
CA ASP A 213 65.46 74.10 -3.32
C ASP A 213 64.58 72.96 -2.78
N VAL A 214 64.02 73.13 -1.57
CA VAL A 214 63.21 72.10 -0.90
C VAL A 214 61.75 72.26 -1.30
N VAL A 215 61.30 71.39 -2.21
CA VAL A 215 59.89 71.25 -2.60
C VAL A 215 59.23 70.13 -1.80
N GLU A 216 58.05 70.38 -1.24
CA GLU A 216 57.23 69.36 -0.58
C GLU A 216 56.10 68.94 -1.51
N ASN A 217 55.79 67.64 -1.52
CA ASN A 217 54.61 67.12 -2.21
C ASN A 217 53.39 67.31 -1.31
N ASN A 218 52.31 67.88 -1.84
CA ASN A 218 51.14 68.27 -1.07
C ASN A 218 50.04 67.19 -0.99
N PHE A 219 50.35 65.95 -1.40
CA PHE A 219 49.53 64.74 -1.28
C PHE A 219 49.86 63.90 -0.03
#